data_AF-A0A355BMP0-F1
#
_entry.id   AF-A0A355BMP0-F1
#
_cell.length_a   1.000
_cell.length_b   1.000
_cell.length_c   1.000
_cell.angle_alpha   90.00
_cell.angle_beta   90.00
_cell.angle_gamma   90.00
#
_symmetry.space_group_name_H-M   'P 1'
#
loop_
_entity.id
_entity.type
_entity.pdbx_description
1 polymer ?
#
loop_
_entity_poly.entity_id
_entity_poly.type
_entity_poly.pdbx_seq_one_letter_code
_entity_poly.pdbx_strand_id
1 'polypeptide(L)'
;YYLLREITFGADGNYTQELFVTRTNADLANDLGNLLSRTVAMIEKYFAGKIPAPEKATAFDASLLSVANETKEQVEQAMDALRPQAALEAIWHLIKRANKYIDETTPWVLAKQESTRPELATVLYNLADALRVAGILLQPFMPRTPARIWSQLGLAADTVSAWEDALPGRLAAGSQVEKGKAIFPRLDLAVELAAWAEEKEIKPLSPPLADEIDIDLFGQVDLRVVTVLEAEKVAKADKLLKLSVALGPEKRTIVAGIAQHYRPEELVGKQVIIVANLKPAKIRGIESQGMILAAADENGLAVLTPERSVAAGSKAK
;
A
#
# COMPACT_ATOMS: atom_id res chain seq x y z
N TYR A 1 -0.76 -2.67 14.93
CA TYR A 1 0.19 -2.73 16.06
C TYR A 1 0.35 -1.38 16.73
N TYR A 2 1.12 -0.43 16.17
CA TYR A 2 1.47 0.84 16.83
C TYR A 2 0.27 1.54 17.50
N LEU A 3 -0.80 1.81 16.75
CA LEU A 3 -1.98 2.49 17.28
C LEU A 3 -2.59 1.78 18.49
N LEU A 4 -2.71 0.44 18.45
CA LEU A 4 -3.28 -0.36 19.54
C LEU A 4 -2.32 -0.50 20.74
N ARG A 5 -1.02 -0.29 20.53
CA ARG A 5 0.03 -0.46 21.53
C ARG A 5 0.38 0.85 22.24
N GLU A 6 0.44 1.95 21.49
CA GLU A 6 0.89 3.26 21.99
C GLU A 6 -0.29 4.09 22.53
N ILE A 7 -1.44 4.03 21.86
CA ILE A 7 -2.59 4.86 22.20
C ILE A 7 -3.48 4.11 23.18
N THR A 8 -3.56 4.61 24.41
CA THR A 8 -4.47 4.08 25.42
C THR A 8 -5.91 4.29 24.97
N PHE A 9 -6.67 3.21 24.91
CA PHE A 9 -8.08 3.28 24.52
C PHE A 9 -8.87 4.16 25.50
N GLY A 10 -9.59 5.15 24.98
CA GLY A 10 -10.37 6.11 25.78
C GLY A 10 -9.62 7.38 26.23
N ALA A 11 -8.33 7.52 25.88
CA ALA A 11 -7.56 8.74 26.11
C ALA A 11 -7.05 9.33 24.79
N ASP A 12 -6.68 10.61 24.82
CA ASP A 12 -6.00 11.25 23.69
C ASP A 12 -4.60 10.66 23.52
N GLY A 13 -4.26 10.28 22.28
CA GLY A 13 -2.96 9.72 21.92
C GLY A 13 -2.11 10.71 21.13
N ASN A 14 -0.81 10.78 21.43
CA ASN A 14 0.13 11.54 20.62
C ASN A 14 0.78 10.64 19.57
N TYR A 15 0.51 10.91 18.29
CA TYR A 15 1.17 10.25 17.17
C TYR A 15 2.31 11.14 16.66
N THR A 16 3.53 10.59 16.62
CA THR A 16 4.61 11.15 15.81
C THR A 16 5.26 10.07 14.96
N GLN A 17 5.81 10.48 13.82
CA GLN A 17 6.52 9.60 12.90
C GLN A 17 7.75 8.96 13.57
N GLU A 18 8.43 9.70 14.43
CA GLU A 18 9.58 9.23 15.22
C GLU A 18 9.18 8.14 16.21
N LEU A 19 8.07 8.34 16.92
CA LEU A 19 7.53 7.34 17.86
C LEU A 19 7.09 6.08 17.10
N PHE A 20 6.44 6.24 15.95
CA PHE A 20 6.06 5.12 15.09
C PHE A 20 7.27 4.28 14.67
N VAL A 21 8.31 4.92 14.14
CA VAL A 21 9.54 4.24 13.69
C VAL A 21 10.24 3.57 14.87
N THR A 22 10.38 4.28 15.99
CA THR A 22 11.08 3.78 17.17
C THR A 22 10.38 2.56 17.77
N ARG A 23 9.04 2.63 17.94
CA ARG A 23 8.24 1.52 18.45
C ARG A 23 8.25 0.33 17.49
N THR A 24 8.11 0.58 16.19
CA THR A 24 8.18 -0.47 15.16
C THR A 24 9.53 -1.18 15.19
N ASN A 25 10.64 -0.44 15.27
CA ASN A 25 11.97 -1.02 15.33
C ASN A 25 12.23 -1.78 16.63
N ALA A 26 11.86 -1.21 17.78
CA ALA A 26 12.08 -1.84 19.07
C ALA A 26 11.24 -3.12 19.22
N ASP A 27 9.92 -3.00 19.08
CA ASP A 27 9.03 -4.11 19.38
C ASP A 27 9.01 -5.13 18.25
N LEU A 28 8.83 -4.69 16.99
CA LEU A 28 8.60 -5.61 15.88
C LEU A 28 9.90 -6.16 15.30
N ALA A 29 10.87 -5.28 15.00
CA ALA A 29 12.12 -5.74 14.39
C ALA A 29 13.07 -6.37 15.42
N ASN A 30 13.34 -5.70 16.54
CA ASN A 30 14.36 -6.12 17.51
C ASN A 30 13.87 -7.20 18.50
N ASP A 31 12.59 -7.20 18.89
CA ASP A 31 12.07 -8.24 19.80
C ASP A 31 11.50 -9.43 19.02
N LEU A 32 10.35 -9.28 18.36
CA LEU A 32 9.64 -10.40 17.72
C LEU A 32 10.37 -10.94 16.49
N GLY A 33 10.78 -10.06 15.56
CA GLY A 33 11.46 -10.43 14.32
C GLY A 33 12.83 -11.09 14.58
N ASN A 34 13.59 -10.54 15.52
CA ASN A 34 14.86 -11.11 15.95
C ASN A 34 14.68 -12.47 16.64
N LEU A 35 13.69 -12.61 17.53
CA LEU A 35 13.40 -13.89 18.19
C LEU A 35 13.11 -14.99 17.17
N LEU A 36 12.24 -14.73 16.19
CA LEU A 36 11.91 -15.67 15.13
C LEU A 36 13.15 -16.04 14.32
N SER A 37 13.87 -15.05 13.81
CA SER A 37 15.04 -15.28 12.94
C SER A 37 16.17 -16.02 13.67
N ARG A 38 16.48 -15.69 14.93
CA ARG A 38 17.46 -16.41 15.75
C ARG A 38 17.02 -17.85 16.00
N THR A 39 15.76 -18.08 16.35
CA THR A 39 15.23 -19.42 16.63
C THR A 39 15.31 -20.32 15.40
N VAL A 40 14.81 -19.84 14.26
CA VAL A 40 14.86 -20.56 12.97
C VAL A 40 16.30 -20.86 12.57
N ALA A 41 17.20 -19.88 12.66
CA ALA A 41 18.61 -20.08 12.31
C ALA A 41 19.31 -21.11 13.21
N MET A 42 18.99 -21.15 14.51
CA MET A 42 19.55 -22.14 15.43
C MET A 42 19.01 -23.55 15.16
N ILE A 43 17.71 -23.69 14.86
CA ILE A 43 17.10 -24.98 14.50
C ILE A 43 17.69 -25.50 13.19
N GLU A 44 17.82 -24.63 12.18
CA GLU A 44 18.50 -24.94 10.91
C GLU A 44 19.91 -25.44 11.14
N LYS A 45 20.70 -24.72 11.94
CA LYS A 45 22.10 -25.01 12.18
C LYS A 45 22.33 -26.27 13.03
N TYR A 46 21.56 -26.48 14.09
CA TYR A 46 21.88 -27.51 15.10
C TYR A 46 21.05 -28.80 14.97
N PHE A 47 19.91 -28.75 14.28
CA PHE A 47 19.00 -29.88 14.05
C PHE A 47 18.58 -30.03 12.59
N ALA A 48 19.41 -29.54 11.65
CA ALA A 48 19.16 -29.64 10.21
C ALA A 48 17.78 -29.08 9.79
N GLY A 49 17.30 -28.08 10.52
CA GLY A 49 16.03 -27.40 10.27
C GLY A 49 14.80 -28.16 10.74
N LYS A 50 14.95 -29.30 11.41
CA LYS A 50 13.81 -29.97 12.04
C LYS A 50 13.65 -29.49 13.47
N ILE A 51 12.45 -29.06 13.82
CA ILE A 51 12.11 -28.72 15.21
C ILE A 51 12.32 -30.00 16.06
N PRO A 52 13.23 -30.00 17.04
CA PRO A 52 13.50 -31.18 17.85
C PRO A 52 12.36 -31.45 18.83
N ALA A 53 12.23 -32.70 19.29
CA ALA A 53 11.40 -33.01 20.44
C ALA A 53 12.12 -32.55 21.72
N PRO A 54 11.39 -32.07 22.75
CA PRO A 54 12.01 -31.77 24.04
C PRO A 54 12.48 -33.08 24.70
N GLU A 55 13.68 -33.08 25.27
CA GLU A 55 14.31 -34.29 25.83
C GLU A 55 14.74 -34.09 27.30
N LYS A 56 15.52 -33.04 27.59
CA LYS A 56 15.98 -32.74 28.95
C LYS A 56 15.70 -31.29 29.31
N ALA A 57 15.05 -31.08 30.46
CA ALA A 57 14.71 -29.74 30.92
C ALA A 57 15.94 -28.96 31.40
N THR A 58 15.93 -27.65 31.18
CA THR A 58 16.88 -26.71 31.79
C THR A 58 16.31 -26.05 33.04
N ALA A 59 17.16 -25.36 33.80
CA ALA A 59 16.73 -24.61 34.98
C ALA A 59 15.77 -23.43 34.66
N PHE A 60 15.70 -23.00 33.40
CA PHE A 60 14.94 -21.80 33.00
C PHE A 60 13.59 -22.13 32.37
N ASP A 61 13.34 -23.39 31.98
CA ASP A 61 12.17 -23.81 31.21
C ASP A 61 10.86 -23.51 31.94
N ALA A 62 10.79 -23.85 33.22
CA ALA A 62 9.60 -23.65 34.04
C ALA A 62 9.16 -22.17 34.06
N SER A 63 10.12 -21.24 34.09
CA SER A 63 9.83 -19.81 34.08
C SER A 63 9.27 -19.34 32.74
N LEU A 64 9.77 -19.85 31.61
CA LEU A 64 9.20 -19.53 30.29
C LEU A 64 7.81 -20.13 30.13
N LEU A 65 7.63 -21.39 30.53
CA LEU A 65 6.36 -22.11 30.45
C LEU A 65 5.27 -21.46 31.32
N SER A 66 5.61 -20.97 32.52
CA SER A 66 4.67 -20.23 33.38
C SER A 66 4.15 -18.98 32.66
N VAL A 67 5.06 -18.15 32.14
CA VAL A 67 4.68 -16.94 31.41
C VAL A 67 3.83 -17.28 30.19
N ALA A 68 4.20 -18.30 29.41
CA ALA A 68 3.43 -18.72 28.24
C ALA A 68 2.02 -19.21 28.61
N ASN A 69 1.87 -19.97 29.70
CA ASN A 69 0.57 -20.43 30.20
C ASN A 69 -0.33 -19.27 30.64
N GLU A 70 0.23 -18.29 31.35
CA GLU A 70 -0.53 -17.14 31.88
C GLU A 70 -0.91 -16.12 30.79
N THR A 71 -0.17 -16.09 29.67
CA THR A 71 -0.34 -15.06 28.63
C THR A 71 -1.75 -15.09 28.01
N LYS A 72 -2.32 -16.28 27.72
CA LYS A 72 -3.66 -16.40 27.12
C LYS A 72 -4.72 -15.73 28.01
N GLU A 73 -4.72 -16.09 29.30
CA GLU A 73 -5.69 -15.56 30.27
C GLU A 73 -5.54 -14.05 30.43
N GLN A 74 -4.30 -13.53 30.51
CA GLN A 74 -4.06 -12.09 30.58
C GLN A 74 -4.57 -11.34 29.35
N VAL A 75 -4.41 -11.93 28.15
CA VAL A 75 -4.93 -11.36 26.90
C VAL A 75 -6.45 -11.36 26.89
N GLU A 76 -7.09 -12.46 27.29
CA GLU A 76 -8.56 -12.58 27.37
C GLU A 76 -9.13 -11.55 28.35
N GLN A 77 -8.61 -11.48 29.57
CA GLN A 77 -9.02 -10.50 30.58
C GLN A 77 -8.86 -9.04 30.10
N ALA A 78 -7.75 -8.74 29.41
CA ALA A 78 -7.51 -7.41 28.86
C ALA A 78 -8.48 -7.07 27.72
N MET A 79 -8.78 -8.04 26.84
CA MET A 79 -9.71 -7.86 25.73
C MET A 79 -11.16 -7.69 26.20
N ASP A 80 -11.59 -8.48 27.19
CA ASP A 80 -12.91 -8.34 27.82
C ASP A 80 -13.09 -6.96 28.48
N ALA A 81 -12.00 -6.39 29.00
CA ALA A 81 -11.95 -5.05 29.57
C ALA A 81 -11.75 -3.92 28.52
N LEU A 82 -11.75 -4.23 27.22
CA LEU A 82 -11.47 -3.30 26.12
C LEU A 82 -10.11 -2.58 26.26
N ARG A 83 -9.09 -3.30 26.72
CA ARG A 83 -7.70 -2.82 26.90
C ARG A 83 -6.74 -3.54 25.94
N PRO A 84 -6.81 -3.28 24.62
CA PRO A 84 -5.94 -3.93 23.64
C PRO A 84 -4.45 -3.65 23.88
N GLN A 85 -4.12 -2.50 24.48
CA GLN A 85 -2.76 -2.17 24.88
C GLN A 85 -2.20 -3.15 25.92
N ALA A 86 -2.98 -3.47 26.95
CA ALA A 86 -2.58 -4.41 28.00
C ALA A 86 -2.48 -5.85 27.45
N ALA A 87 -3.37 -6.22 26.51
CA ALA A 87 -3.27 -7.49 25.82
C ALA A 87 -1.96 -7.62 25.02
N LEU A 88 -1.61 -6.58 24.24
CA LEU A 88 -0.33 -6.54 23.52
C LEU A 88 0.89 -6.52 24.45
N GLU A 89 0.78 -5.89 25.62
CA GLU A 89 1.81 -5.93 26.66
C GLU A 89 2.06 -7.32 27.21
N ALA A 90 1.01 -8.10 27.50
CA ALA A 90 1.13 -9.48 27.93
C ALA A 90 1.83 -10.34 26.87
N ILE A 91 1.44 -10.19 25.60
CA ILE A 91 2.09 -10.90 24.47
C ILE A 91 3.57 -10.50 24.37
N TRP A 92 3.89 -9.21 24.50
CA TRP A 92 5.29 -8.76 24.46
C TRP A 92 6.09 -9.20 25.68
N HIS A 93 5.45 -9.40 26.83
CA HIS A 93 6.10 -9.97 28.00
C HIS A 93 6.59 -11.39 27.72
N LEU A 94 5.78 -12.24 27.06
CA LEU A 94 6.18 -13.56 26.58
C LEU A 94 7.35 -13.48 25.59
N ILE A 95 7.28 -12.60 24.60
CA ILE A 95 8.35 -12.42 23.59
C ILE A 95 9.68 -12.00 24.26
N LYS A 96 9.63 -11.07 25.20
CA LYS A 96 10.81 -10.64 25.96
C LYS A 96 11.35 -11.74 26.86
N ARG A 97 10.48 -12.52 27.51
CA ARG A 97 10.87 -13.68 28.31
C ARG A 97 11.57 -14.73 27.45
N ALA A 98 11.10 -14.99 26.24
CA ALA A 98 11.70 -15.91 25.29
C ALA A 98 13.07 -15.40 24.77
N ASN A 99 13.20 -14.11 24.48
CA ASN A 99 14.51 -13.51 24.17
C ASN A 99 15.50 -13.69 25.33
N LYS A 100 15.08 -13.37 26.57
CA LYS A 100 15.90 -13.57 27.76
C LYS A 100 16.27 -15.04 27.98
N TYR A 101 15.35 -15.96 27.68
CA TYR A 101 15.59 -17.40 27.77
C TYR A 101 16.73 -17.85 26.84
N ILE A 102 16.86 -17.27 25.65
CA ILE A 102 18.02 -17.51 24.77
C ILE A 102 19.33 -17.10 25.46
N ASP A 103 19.34 -15.93 26.10
CA ASP A 103 20.54 -15.41 26.73
C ASP A 103 20.92 -16.18 28.01
N GLU A 104 19.93 -16.66 28.76
CA GLU A 104 20.12 -17.49 29.97
C GLU A 104 20.58 -18.92 29.62
N THR A 105 20.03 -19.52 28.57
CA THR A 105 20.36 -20.91 28.16
C THR A 105 21.61 -21.00 27.30
N THR A 106 21.99 -19.91 26.64
CA THR A 106 23.15 -19.83 25.74
C THR A 106 23.22 -21.01 24.74
N PRO A 107 22.26 -21.17 23.81
CA PRO A 107 22.17 -22.33 22.91
C PRO A 107 23.46 -22.61 22.13
N TRP A 108 24.24 -21.57 21.81
CA TRP A 108 25.53 -21.69 21.12
C TRP A 108 26.64 -22.33 21.98
N VAL A 109 26.49 -22.36 23.30
CA VAL A 109 27.37 -23.11 24.22
C VAL A 109 26.90 -24.56 24.31
N LEU A 110 25.59 -24.78 24.52
CA LEU A 110 24.99 -26.12 24.58
C LEU A 110 25.25 -26.91 23.28
N ALA A 111 25.31 -26.24 22.14
CA ALA A 111 25.61 -26.87 20.84
C ALA A 111 27.06 -27.36 20.69
N LYS A 112 27.98 -27.01 21.59
CA LYS A 112 29.39 -27.41 21.49
C LYS A 112 29.69 -28.80 22.08
N GLN A 113 28.80 -29.33 22.92
CA GLN A 113 29.01 -30.61 23.60
C GLN A 113 27.85 -31.55 23.31
N GLU A 114 28.17 -32.80 22.98
CA GLU A 114 27.15 -33.82 22.69
C GLU A 114 26.30 -34.13 23.92
N SER A 115 26.89 -34.07 25.12
CA SER A 115 26.20 -34.31 26.40
C SER A 115 25.09 -33.30 26.70
N THR A 116 25.15 -32.08 26.14
CA THR A 116 24.15 -31.02 26.32
C THR A 116 23.16 -30.94 25.15
N ARG A 117 23.30 -31.82 24.15
CA ARG A 117 22.38 -31.87 23.01
C ARG A 117 20.90 -32.07 23.42
N PRO A 118 20.56 -32.90 24.42
CA PRO A 118 19.18 -33.04 24.90
C PRO A 118 18.59 -31.76 25.52
N GLU A 119 19.43 -30.94 26.17
CA GLU A 119 19.01 -29.63 26.71
C GLU A 119 18.76 -28.64 25.58
N LEU A 120 19.68 -28.60 24.61
CA LEU A 120 19.53 -27.76 23.42
C LEU A 120 18.23 -28.09 22.65
N ALA A 121 17.88 -29.38 22.55
CA ALA A 121 16.64 -29.81 21.93
C ALA A 121 15.41 -29.18 22.60
N THR A 122 15.30 -29.27 23.92
CA THR A 122 14.24 -28.64 24.72
C THR A 122 14.23 -27.12 24.57
N VAL A 123 15.41 -26.49 24.57
CA VAL A 123 15.53 -25.02 24.41
C VAL A 123 14.95 -24.56 23.08
N LEU A 124 15.32 -25.19 21.98
CA LEU A 124 14.83 -24.80 20.65
C LEU A 124 13.35 -25.12 20.45
N TYR A 125 12.88 -26.23 21.01
CA TYR A 125 11.45 -26.56 21.03
C TYR A 125 10.63 -25.49 21.76
N ASN A 126 11.03 -25.12 22.99
CA ASN A 126 10.33 -24.13 23.80
C ASN A 126 10.29 -22.75 23.13
N LEU A 127 11.35 -22.36 22.42
CA LEU A 127 11.39 -21.11 21.65
C LEU A 127 10.43 -21.12 20.46
N ALA A 128 10.41 -22.21 19.69
CA ALA A 128 9.48 -22.36 18.58
C ALA A 128 8.03 -22.39 19.05
N ASP A 129 7.77 -23.05 20.17
CA ASP A 129 6.43 -23.14 20.75
C ASP A 129 5.96 -21.81 21.35
N ALA A 130 6.84 -21.04 22.01
CA ALA A 130 6.53 -19.68 22.45
C ALA A 130 6.17 -18.76 21.28
N LEU A 131 6.86 -18.88 20.14
CA LEU A 131 6.53 -18.16 18.90
C LEU A 131 5.18 -18.61 18.31
N ARG A 132 4.85 -19.89 18.40
CA ARG A 132 3.53 -20.42 18.00
C ARG A 132 2.42 -19.82 18.85
N VAL A 133 2.57 -19.83 20.18
CA VAL A 133 1.61 -19.23 21.13
C VAL A 133 1.45 -17.73 20.85
N ALA A 134 2.55 -16.98 20.76
CA ALA A 134 2.51 -15.56 20.42
C ALA A 134 1.82 -15.31 19.06
N GLY A 135 2.06 -16.17 18.07
CA GLY A 135 1.37 -16.14 16.78
C GLY A 135 -0.15 -16.26 16.91
N ILE A 136 -0.65 -17.21 17.70
CA ILE A 136 -2.10 -17.39 17.93
C ILE A 136 -2.71 -16.15 18.57
N LEU A 137 -2.07 -15.65 19.63
CA LEU A 137 -2.57 -14.50 20.41
C LEU A 137 -2.49 -13.18 19.64
N LEU A 138 -1.63 -13.09 18.62
CA LEU A 138 -1.50 -11.91 17.76
C LEU A 138 -2.59 -11.78 16.69
N GLN A 139 -3.39 -12.82 16.43
CA GLN A 139 -4.41 -12.81 15.37
C GLN A 139 -5.37 -11.61 15.43
N PRO A 140 -5.90 -11.19 16.60
CA PRO A 140 -6.81 -10.05 16.69
C PRO A 140 -6.14 -8.69 16.38
N PHE A 141 -4.81 -8.60 16.52
CA PHE A 141 -4.08 -7.32 16.46
C PHE A 141 -3.25 -7.14 15.19
N MET A 142 -2.78 -8.25 14.61
CA MET A 142 -1.91 -8.27 13.44
C MET A 142 -2.26 -9.46 12.53
N PRO A 143 -3.37 -9.44 11.78
CA PRO A 143 -3.91 -10.63 11.11
C PRO A 143 -2.96 -11.32 10.12
N ARG A 144 -2.00 -10.59 9.54
CA ARG A 144 -1.03 -11.13 8.58
C ARG A 144 0.26 -11.66 9.21
N THR A 145 0.55 -11.27 10.45
CA THR A 145 1.82 -11.64 11.12
C THR A 145 1.87 -13.11 11.53
N PRO A 146 0.81 -13.71 12.13
CA PRO A 146 0.82 -15.11 12.55
C PRO A 146 1.20 -16.06 11.42
N ALA A 147 0.57 -15.91 10.25
CA ALA A 147 0.88 -16.73 9.07
C ALA A 147 2.35 -16.65 8.65
N ARG A 148 2.99 -15.48 8.78
CA ARG A 148 4.42 -15.29 8.47
C ARG A 148 5.33 -15.94 9.50
N ILE A 149 4.94 -15.93 10.78
CA ILE A 149 5.65 -16.65 11.84
C ILE A 149 5.55 -18.16 11.59
N TRP A 150 4.33 -18.68 11.41
CA TRP A 150 4.07 -20.10 11.22
C TRP A 150 4.73 -20.65 9.96
N SER A 151 4.72 -19.91 8.86
CA SER A 151 5.45 -20.28 7.63
C SER A 151 6.94 -20.51 7.89
N GLN A 152 7.63 -19.61 8.63
CA GLN A 152 9.04 -19.83 8.94
C GLN A 152 9.28 -20.97 9.93
N LEU A 153 8.30 -21.32 10.76
CA LEU A 153 8.35 -22.49 11.65
C LEU A 153 7.94 -23.79 10.95
N GLY A 154 7.55 -23.75 9.66
CA GLY A 154 7.07 -24.92 8.94
C GLY A 154 5.69 -25.43 9.40
N LEU A 155 4.86 -24.53 9.93
CA LEU A 155 3.54 -24.85 10.48
C LEU A 155 2.44 -24.39 9.51
N ALA A 156 1.48 -25.27 9.24
CA ALA A 156 0.33 -24.94 8.42
C ALA A 156 -0.70 -24.17 9.26
N ALA A 157 -1.16 -23.02 8.77
CA ALA A 157 -1.99 -22.09 9.56
C ALA A 157 -3.31 -22.70 10.08
N ASP A 158 -3.91 -23.60 9.30
CA ASP A 158 -5.09 -24.39 9.67
C ASP A 158 -4.85 -25.32 10.87
N THR A 159 -3.60 -25.76 11.08
CA THR A 159 -3.24 -26.69 12.18
C THR A 159 -2.89 -26.00 13.49
N VAL A 160 -2.56 -24.69 13.47
CA VAL A 160 -2.02 -23.99 14.64
C VAL A 160 -2.73 -22.68 14.96
N SER A 161 -3.85 -22.35 14.31
CA SER A 161 -4.55 -21.07 14.50
C SER A 161 -5.62 -21.07 15.58
N ALA A 162 -6.00 -22.25 16.10
CA ALA A 162 -7.05 -22.35 17.10
C ALA A 162 -6.67 -21.61 18.39
N TRP A 163 -7.56 -20.71 18.83
CA TRP A 163 -7.33 -19.88 20.03
C TRP A 163 -7.08 -20.71 21.28
N GLU A 164 -7.81 -21.83 21.44
CA GLU A 164 -7.67 -22.74 22.58
C GLU A 164 -6.30 -23.45 22.65
N ASP A 165 -5.57 -23.48 21.54
CA ASP A 165 -4.23 -24.06 21.49
C ASP A 165 -3.12 -23.04 21.84
N ALA A 166 -3.46 -21.81 22.25
CA ALA A 166 -2.51 -20.81 22.76
C ALA A 166 -1.93 -21.16 24.15
N LEU A 167 -1.54 -22.41 24.35
CA LEU A 167 -0.91 -22.95 25.55
C LEU A 167 0.43 -23.60 25.16
N PRO A 168 1.46 -23.50 26.02
CA PRO A 168 2.75 -24.11 25.76
C PRO A 168 2.70 -25.65 25.72
N GLY A 169 3.71 -26.27 25.12
CA GLY A 169 3.87 -27.72 24.99
C GLY A 169 2.98 -28.38 23.94
N ARG A 170 2.28 -27.60 23.10
CA ARG A 170 1.36 -28.12 22.06
C ARG A 170 1.96 -28.17 20.66
N LEU A 171 3.18 -27.68 20.47
CA LEU A 171 3.86 -27.77 19.19
C LEU A 171 4.22 -29.24 18.86
N ALA A 172 3.85 -29.70 17.67
CA ALA A 172 4.34 -30.98 17.17
C ALA A 172 5.82 -30.85 16.76
N ALA A 173 6.66 -31.78 17.23
CA ALA A 173 8.06 -31.86 16.81
C ALA A 173 8.19 -32.38 15.37
N GLY A 174 9.34 -32.14 14.76
CA GLY A 174 9.72 -32.67 13.44
C GLY A 174 9.41 -31.78 12.25
N SER A 175 8.62 -30.70 12.43
CA SER A 175 8.36 -29.72 11.36
C SER A 175 9.65 -29.11 10.82
N GLN A 176 9.70 -28.89 9.51
CA GLN A 176 10.85 -28.30 8.82
C GLN A 176 10.73 -26.78 8.83
N VAL A 177 11.62 -26.09 9.54
CA VAL A 177 11.67 -24.62 9.53
C VAL A 177 12.15 -24.13 8.16
N GLU A 178 11.64 -22.97 7.76
CA GLU A 178 12.01 -22.29 6.52
C GLU A 178 12.62 -20.95 6.84
N LYS A 179 13.90 -20.78 6.50
CA LYS A 179 14.56 -19.49 6.64
C LYS A 179 13.96 -18.50 5.64
N GLY A 180 13.30 -17.48 6.17
CA GLY A 180 12.69 -16.42 5.37
C GLY A 180 13.42 -15.08 5.46
N LYS A 181 12.93 -14.11 4.69
CA LYS A 181 13.27 -12.70 4.90
C LYS A 181 12.81 -12.26 6.29
N ALA A 182 13.49 -11.26 6.86
CA ALA A 182 13.05 -10.63 8.10
C ALA A 182 11.58 -10.21 7.99
N ILE A 183 10.74 -10.67 8.93
CA ILE A 183 9.30 -10.39 8.85
C ILE A 183 8.99 -8.91 9.15
N PHE A 184 9.86 -8.25 9.90
CA PHE A 184 9.81 -6.82 10.16
C PHE A 184 11.16 -6.20 9.77
N PRO A 185 11.29 -5.65 8.56
CA PRO A 185 12.47 -4.90 8.20
C PRO A 185 12.59 -3.67 9.10
N ARG A 186 13.82 -3.33 9.47
CA ARG A 186 14.08 -2.14 10.28
C ARG A 186 13.84 -0.91 9.42
N LEU A 187 13.11 0.05 9.96
CA LEU A 187 12.85 1.34 9.34
C LEU A 187 14.02 2.29 9.63
N ASP A 188 14.48 3.02 8.62
CA ASP A 188 15.46 4.09 8.80
C ASP A 188 14.73 5.41 9.03
N LEU A 189 14.90 5.99 10.22
CA LEU A 189 14.14 7.19 10.59
C LEU A 189 14.35 8.34 9.61
N ALA A 190 15.58 8.58 9.15
CA ALA A 190 15.86 9.70 8.25
C ALA A 190 15.24 9.47 6.86
N VAL A 191 15.32 8.24 6.35
CA VAL A 191 14.73 7.88 5.05
C VAL A 191 13.20 7.97 5.11
N GLU A 192 12.57 7.43 6.15
CA GLU A 192 11.11 7.47 6.30
C GLU A 192 10.60 8.91 6.47
N LEU A 193 11.27 9.73 7.28
CA LEU A 193 10.91 11.14 7.45
C LEU A 193 11.04 11.93 6.14
N ALA A 194 12.09 11.67 5.35
CA ALA A 194 12.25 12.30 4.04
C ALA A 194 11.13 11.89 3.06
N ALA A 195 10.82 10.60 2.98
CA ALA A 195 9.74 10.09 2.12
C ALA A 195 8.38 10.70 2.46
N TRP A 196 8.05 10.82 3.75
CA TRP A 196 6.79 11.44 4.18
C TRP A 196 6.76 12.96 3.99
N ALA A 197 7.91 13.62 3.93
CA ALA A 197 7.98 15.04 3.57
C ALA A 197 7.70 15.24 2.07
N GLU A 198 8.22 14.37 1.21
CA GLU A 198 7.95 14.39 -0.24
C GLU A 198 6.48 14.08 -0.56
N GLU A 199 5.83 13.15 0.15
CA GLU A 199 4.39 12.86 -0.02
C GLU A 199 3.48 14.03 0.34
N LYS A 200 3.94 14.97 1.18
CA LYS A 200 3.20 16.19 1.53
C LYS A 200 3.32 17.28 0.47
N GLU A 201 4.27 17.18 -0.47
CA GLU A 201 4.25 18.01 -1.67
C GLU A 201 3.15 17.52 -2.61
N ILE A 202 1.96 18.08 -2.43
CA ILE A 202 0.87 17.97 -3.41
C ILE A 202 1.40 18.56 -4.72
N LYS A 203 1.79 17.70 -5.68
CA LYS A 203 2.02 18.15 -7.05
C LYS A 203 0.70 18.78 -7.54
N PRO A 204 0.71 20.05 -7.99
CA PRO A 204 -0.51 20.66 -8.50
C PRO A 204 -1.05 19.80 -9.65
N LEU A 205 -2.33 19.39 -9.54
CA LEU A 205 -3.04 18.64 -10.59
C LEU A 205 -3.24 19.45 -11.89
N SER A 206 -2.87 20.73 -11.90
CA SER A 206 -3.08 21.60 -13.05
C SER A 206 -1.78 21.76 -13.84
N PRO A 207 -1.82 21.64 -15.18
CA PRO A 207 -0.69 22.06 -16.00
C PRO A 207 -0.37 23.53 -15.68
N PRO A 208 0.91 23.92 -15.69
CA PRO A 208 1.30 25.29 -15.44
C PRO A 208 0.59 26.21 -16.43
N LEU A 209 0.01 27.31 -15.91
CA LEU A 209 -0.58 28.33 -16.74
C LEU A 209 0.49 28.91 -17.68
N ALA A 210 0.11 29.19 -18.93
CA ALA A 210 0.95 29.98 -19.81
C ALA A 210 1.10 31.41 -19.27
N ASP A 211 2.07 32.16 -19.80
CA ASP A 211 2.28 33.55 -19.43
C ASP A 211 1.00 34.40 -19.57
N GLU A 212 0.83 35.37 -18.67
CA GLU A 212 -0.30 36.30 -18.71
C GLU A 212 -0.29 37.11 -20.01
N ILE A 213 -1.48 37.31 -20.59
CA ILE A 213 -1.67 38.12 -21.79
C ILE A 213 -2.60 39.29 -21.52
N ASP A 214 -2.39 40.41 -22.21
CA ASP A 214 -3.29 41.56 -22.15
C ASP A 214 -4.63 41.28 -22.84
N ILE A 215 -5.69 41.95 -22.37
CA ILE A 215 -7.04 41.84 -22.93
C ILE A 215 -7.10 42.21 -24.43
N ASP A 216 -6.24 43.12 -24.88
CA ASP A 216 -6.14 43.51 -26.28
C ASP A 216 -5.63 42.38 -27.16
N LEU A 217 -4.78 41.50 -26.62
CA LEU A 217 -4.30 40.32 -27.34
C LEU A 217 -5.41 39.27 -27.47
N PHE A 218 -6.22 39.08 -26.42
CA PHE A 218 -7.40 38.22 -26.50
C PHE A 218 -8.45 38.78 -27.48
N GLY A 219 -8.66 40.09 -27.47
CA GLY A 219 -9.61 40.77 -28.36
C GLY A 219 -9.29 40.62 -29.86
N GLN A 220 -8.03 40.32 -30.21
CA GLN A 220 -7.61 40.01 -31.58
C GLN A 220 -8.06 38.63 -32.05
N VAL A 221 -8.43 37.71 -31.16
CA VAL A 221 -8.91 36.37 -31.52
C VAL A 221 -10.43 36.42 -31.77
N ASP A 222 -10.87 36.02 -32.97
CA ASP A 222 -12.30 35.98 -33.29
C ASP A 222 -12.87 34.60 -33.01
N LEU A 223 -13.40 34.41 -31.80
CA LEU A 223 -14.07 33.18 -31.39
C LEU A 223 -15.54 33.20 -31.81
N ARG A 224 -15.99 32.18 -32.55
CA ARG A 224 -17.37 32.08 -33.07
C ARG A 224 -18.01 30.75 -32.73
N VAL A 225 -19.29 30.80 -32.36
CA VAL A 225 -20.11 29.59 -32.25
C VAL A 225 -20.61 29.21 -33.64
N VAL A 226 -20.33 27.99 -34.07
CA VAL A 226 -20.77 27.45 -35.36
C VAL A 226 -21.58 26.18 -35.16
N THR A 227 -22.49 25.90 -36.10
CA THR A 227 -23.25 24.64 -36.11
C THR A 227 -22.63 23.69 -37.12
N VAL A 228 -22.34 22.46 -36.71
CA VAL A 228 -21.80 21.43 -37.61
C VAL A 228 -22.91 20.93 -38.51
N LEU A 229 -22.74 21.09 -39.83
CA LEU A 229 -23.69 20.63 -40.85
C LEU A 229 -23.37 19.21 -41.30
N GLU A 230 -22.10 18.94 -41.57
CA GLU A 230 -21.61 17.65 -42.06
C GLU A 230 -20.27 17.33 -41.40
N ALA A 231 -20.04 16.04 -41.15
CA ALA A 231 -18.80 15.54 -40.58
C ALA A 231 -18.37 14.27 -41.30
N GLU A 232 -17.10 14.20 -41.70
CA GLU A 232 -16.54 13.06 -42.44
C GLU A 232 -15.13 12.74 -41.90
N LYS A 233 -14.74 11.47 -41.93
CA LYS A 233 -13.35 11.09 -41.63
C LYS A 233 -12.45 11.43 -42.83
N VAL A 234 -11.28 12.00 -42.55
CA VAL A 234 -10.30 12.30 -43.60
C VAL A 234 -9.62 11.01 -44.06
N ALA A 235 -9.65 10.74 -45.36
CA ALA A 235 -9.01 9.57 -45.94
C ALA A 235 -7.50 9.55 -45.63
N LYS A 236 -6.99 8.41 -45.12
CA LYS A 236 -5.58 8.20 -44.71
C LYS A 236 -5.11 9.05 -43.51
N ALA A 237 -6.02 9.53 -42.65
CA ALA A 237 -5.67 10.19 -41.40
C ALA A 237 -6.61 9.81 -40.25
N ASP A 238 -6.18 8.85 -39.41
CA ASP A 238 -7.02 8.25 -38.36
C ASP A 238 -7.39 9.20 -37.21
N LYS A 239 -6.73 10.36 -37.14
CA LYS A 239 -6.94 11.38 -36.10
C LYS A 239 -7.76 12.58 -36.55
N LEU A 240 -8.09 12.70 -37.84
CA LEU A 240 -8.67 13.93 -38.40
C LEU A 240 -10.13 13.73 -38.88
N LEU A 241 -11.00 14.66 -38.47
CA LEU A 241 -12.34 14.85 -39.04
C LEU A 241 -12.36 16.11 -39.90
N LYS A 242 -13.02 16.02 -41.05
CA LYS A 242 -13.40 17.15 -41.88
C LYS A 242 -14.83 17.54 -41.52
N LEU A 243 -15.01 18.78 -41.13
CA LEU A 243 -16.30 19.32 -40.68
C LEU A 243 -16.70 20.48 -41.59
N SER A 244 -17.92 20.43 -42.09
CA SER A 244 -18.59 21.54 -42.76
C SER A 244 -19.43 22.27 -41.71
N VAL A 245 -19.11 23.52 -41.40
CA VAL A 245 -19.74 24.27 -40.33
C VAL A 245 -20.44 25.53 -40.86
N ALA A 246 -21.59 25.86 -40.27
CA ALA A 246 -22.32 27.09 -40.56
C ALA A 246 -21.86 28.22 -39.63
N LEU A 247 -21.35 29.29 -40.22
CA LEU A 247 -21.03 30.55 -39.58
C LEU A 247 -22.05 31.61 -40.04
N GLY A 248 -23.27 31.51 -39.53
CA GLY A 248 -24.39 32.31 -40.02
C GLY A 248 -24.78 31.91 -41.46
N PRO A 249 -24.76 32.82 -42.45
CA PRO A 249 -25.05 32.50 -43.85
C PRO A 249 -23.88 31.83 -44.58
N GLU A 250 -22.66 31.90 -44.03
CA GLU A 250 -21.47 31.33 -44.65
C GLU A 250 -21.25 29.88 -44.22
N LYS A 251 -20.73 29.05 -45.14
CA LYS A 251 -20.23 27.71 -44.83
C LYS A 251 -18.71 27.71 -44.86
N ARG A 252 -18.09 27.05 -43.87
CA ARG A 252 -16.63 26.88 -43.79
C ARG A 252 -16.25 25.43 -43.60
N THR A 253 -15.07 25.06 -44.11
CA THR A 253 -14.48 23.74 -43.89
C THR A 253 -13.42 23.83 -42.79
N ILE A 254 -13.50 22.96 -41.80
CA ILE A 254 -12.54 22.85 -40.70
C ILE A 254 -12.05 21.41 -40.60
N VAL A 255 -10.74 21.23 -40.44
CA VAL A 255 -10.13 19.93 -40.18
C VAL A 255 -9.70 19.89 -38.72
N ALA A 256 -10.27 18.98 -37.94
CA ALA A 256 -10.06 18.89 -36.49
C ALA A 256 -9.49 17.53 -36.06
N GLY A 257 -8.54 17.57 -35.12
CA GLY A 257 -7.82 16.40 -34.59
C GLY A 257 -8.60 15.56 -33.57
N ILE A 258 -9.91 15.44 -33.72
CA ILE A 258 -10.82 14.87 -32.70
C ILE A 258 -11.37 13.49 -33.06
N ALA A 259 -10.92 12.88 -34.16
CA ALA A 259 -11.48 11.62 -34.68
C ALA A 259 -11.27 10.40 -33.76
N GLN A 260 -10.36 10.49 -32.80
CA GLN A 260 -10.11 9.43 -31.82
C GLN A 260 -11.14 9.42 -30.68
N HIS A 261 -11.84 10.54 -30.45
CA HIS A 261 -12.77 10.70 -29.32
C HIS A 261 -14.22 10.92 -29.77
N TYR A 262 -14.45 11.35 -31.00
CA TYR A 262 -15.79 11.63 -31.52
C TYR A 262 -16.05 10.90 -32.84
N ARG A 263 -17.26 10.39 -32.97
CA ARG A 263 -17.77 9.88 -34.25
C ARG A 263 -18.38 11.03 -35.07
N PRO A 264 -18.28 11.03 -36.41
CA PRO A 264 -18.85 12.09 -37.23
C PRO A 264 -20.32 12.36 -36.94
N GLU A 265 -21.11 11.30 -36.72
CA GLU A 265 -22.56 11.37 -36.48
C GLU A 265 -22.89 12.08 -35.16
N GLU A 266 -21.99 12.03 -34.18
CA GLU A 266 -22.17 12.68 -32.87
C GLU A 266 -21.95 14.18 -32.93
N LEU A 267 -21.31 14.69 -33.98
CA LEU A 267 -20.98 16.11 -34.14
C LEU A 267 -22.00 16.83 -35.00
N VAL A 268 -22.65 16.15 -35.94
CA VAL A 268 -23.68 16.76 -36.81
C VAL A 268 -24.82 17.35 -35.97
N GLY A 269 -25.16 18.61 -36.22
CA GLY A 269 -26.18 19.36 -35.49
C GLY A 269 -25.70 19.99 -34.18
N LYS A 270 -24.50 19.69 -33.68
CA LYS A 270 -23.96 20.31 -32.46
C LYS A 270 -23.40 21.70 -32.73
N GLN A 271 -23.45 22.54 -31.71
CA GLN A 271 -22.82 23.85 -31.70
C GLN A 271 -21.45 23.78 -31.03
N VAL A 272 -20.41 24.23 -31.72
CA VAL A 272 -19.02 24.19 -31.25
C VAL A 272 -18.38 25.56 -31.38
N ILE A 273 -17.37 25.84 -30.56
CA ILE A 273 -16.62 27.09 -30.61
C ILE A 273 -15.39 26.92 -31.51
N ILE A 274 -15.22 27.86 -32.45
CA ILE A 274 -14.06 27.90 -33.34
C ILE A 274 -13.31 29.22 -33.23
N VAL A 275 -12.03 29.20 -33.57
CA VAL A 275 -11.27 30.40 -33.93
C VAL A 275 -11.48 30.67 -35.43
N ALA A 276 -12.15 31.78 -35.75
CA ALA A 276 -12.63 32.09 -37.10
C ALA A 276 -11.69 32.98 -37.93
N ASN A 277 -10.71 33.62 -37.30
CA ASN A 277 -9.77 34.55 -37.94
C ASN A 277 -8.33 34.03 -38.04
N LEU A 278 -8.12 32.72 -37.91
CA LEU A 278 -6.82 32.10 -38.23
C LEU A 278 -6.60 32.09 -39.74
N LYS A 279 -5.34 32.22 -40.16
CA LYS A 279 -4.95 32.05 -41.56
C LYS A 279 -5.31 30.62 -42.02
N PRO A 280 -5.92 30.44 -43.20
CA PRO A 280 -6.20 29.11 -43.73
C PRO A 280 -4.95 28.24 -43.78
N ALA A 281 -5.07 26.99 -43.35
CA ALA A 281 -3.98 26.03 -43.33
C ALA A 281 -4.37 24.78 -44.13
N LYS A 282 -3.47 24.31 -45.01
CA LYS A 282 -3.65 23.05 -45.73
C LYS A 282 -3.25 21.87 -44.83
N ILE A 283 -4.23 21.10 -44.37
CA ILE A 283 -4.03 19.91 -43.55
C ILE A 283 -4.40 18.69 -44.40
N ARG A 284 -3.41 17.84 -44.70
CA ARG A 284 -3.59 16.62 -45.54
C ARG A 284 -4.29 16.90 -46.89
N GLY A 285 -4.01 18.05 -47.49
CA GLY A 285 -4.57 18.46 -48.80
C GLY A 285 -5.94 19.14 -48.73
N ILE A 286 -6.56 19.23 -47.55
CA ILE A 286 -7.82 19.95 -47.31
C ILE A 286 -7.49 21.31 -46.70
N GLU A 287 -8.11 22.37 -47.21
CA GLU A 287 -7.98 23.72 -46.65
C GLU A 287 -8.88 23.87 -45.42
N SER A 288 -8.27 24.08 -44.24
CA SER A 288 -8.96 24.35 -42.97
C SER A 288 -9.01 25.84 -42.71
N GLN A 289 -10.21 26.39 -42.56
CA GLN A 289 -10.49 27.82 -42.40
C GLN A 289 -10.90 28.19 -40.97
N GLY A 290 -10.30 27.50 -39.99
CA GLY A 290 -10.53 27.71 -38.57
C GLY A 290 -9.98 26.56 -37.72
N MET A 291 -10.12 26.68 -36.41
CA MET A 291 -9.72 25.67 -35.42
C MET A 291 -10.83 25.49 -34.39
N ILE A 292 -11.23 24.25 -34.11
CA ILE A 292 -12.17 23.92 -33.03
C ILE A 292 -11.44 23.94 -31.69
N LEU A 293 -12.10 24.49 -30.67
CA LEU A 293 -11.60 24.44 -29.30
C LEU A 293 -12.06 23.16 -28.60
N ALA A 294 -11.13 22.47 -27.94
CA ALA A 294 -11.38 21.32 -27.10
C ALA A 294 -10.50 21.38 -25.85
N ALA A 295 -11.04 20.92 -24.72
CA ALA A 295 -10.27 20.67 -23.50
C ALA A 295 -9.68 19.26 -23.55
N ALA A 296 -8.47 19.09 -23.02
CA ALA A 296 -7.80 17.79 -22.90
C ALA A 296 -7.54 17.51 -21.42
N ASP A 297 -7.92 16.31 -20.96
CA ASP A 297 -7.61 15.80 -19.62
C ASP A 297 -7.13 14.33 -19.69
N GLU A 298 -6.94 13.70 -18.54
CA GLU A 298 -6.55 12.28 -18.45
C GLU A 298 -7.58 11.32 -19.08
N ASN A 299 -8.83 11.78 -19.28
CA ASN A 299 -9.94 11.00 -19.83
C ASN A 299 -10.16 11.22 -21.34
N GLY A 300 -9.51 12.21 -21.96
CA GLY A 300 -9.52 12.44 -23.40
C GLY A 300 -9.84 13.88 -23.82
N LEU A 301 -10.43 14.04 -25.01
CA LEU A 301 -10.79 15.35 -25.56
C LEU A 301 -12.29 15.68 -25.39
N ALA A 302 -12.58 16.85 -24.84
CA ALA A 302 -13.93 17.42 -24.70
C ALA A 302 -14.09 18.66 -25.61
N VAL A 303 -14.90 18.59 -26.66
CA VAL A 303 -15.15 19.74 -27.54
C VAL A 303 -15.95 20.81 -26.78
N LEU A 304 -15.54 22.07 -26.88
CA LEU A 304 -16.22 23.18 -26.20
C LEU A 304 -17.51 23.56 -26.92
N THR A 305 -18.61 23.56 -26.17
CA THR A 305 -19.96 23.90 -26.64
C THR A 305 -20.57 24.96 -25.73
N PRO A 306 -21.39 25.89 -26.24
CA PRO A 306 -22.14 26.80 -25.37
C PRO A 306 -23.17 26.02 -24.54
N GLU A 307 -23.42 26.44 -23.30
CA GLU A 307 -24.41 25.81 -22.40
C GLU A 307 -25.84 25.88 -22.97
N ARG A 308 -26.12 26.91 -23.76
CA ARG A 308 -27.41 27.14 -24.43
C ARG A 308 -27.20 27.32 -25.91
N SER A 309 -28.21 26.94 -26.71
CA SER A 309 -28.15 27.18 -28.14
C SER A 309 -28.18 28.69 -28.43
N VAL A 310 -27.30 29.13 -29.31
CA VAL A 310 -27.20 30.52 -29.77
C VAL A 310 -27.24 30.60 -31.29
N ALA A 311 -27.46 31.78 -31.86
CA ALA A 311 -27.43 31.94 -33.30
C ALA A 311 -26.05 31.57 -33.87
N ALA A 312 -26.02 30.80 -34.96
CA ALA A 312 -24.76 30.47 -35.64
C ALA A 312 -24.04 31.76 -36.08
N GLY A 313 -22.73 31.86 -35.83
CA GLY A 313 -21.96 33.07 -36.06
C GLY A 313 -21.88 34.04 -34.87
N SER A 314 -22.52 33.72 -33.74
CA SER A 314 -22.39 34.51 -32.52
C SER A 314 -20.93 34.57 -32.05
N LYS A 315 -20.47 35.78 -31.68
CA LYS A 315 -19.12 35.99 -31.14
C LYS A 315 -19.07 35.55 -29.67
N ALA A 316 -18.14 34.66 -29.34
CA ALA A 316 -17.76 34.37 -27.97
C ALA A 316 -16.81 35.47 -27.48
N LYS A 317 -17.07 35.99 -26.30
CA LYS A 317 -16.38 37.14 -25.69
C LYS A 317 -16.10 36.86 -24.23
#